data_AF-A0A0Q9CC55-F1
#
_entry.id   AF-A0A0Q9CC55-F1
#
_cell.length_a   1.000
_cell.length_b   1.000
_cell.length_c   1.000
_cell.angle_alpha   90.00
_cell.angle_beta   90.00
_cell.angle_gamma   90.00
#
_symmetry.space_group_name_H-M   'P 1'
#
loop_
_entity.id
_entity.type
_entity.pdbx_description
1 polymer ?
#
loop_
_entity_poly.entity_id
_entity_poly.type
_entity_poly.pdbx_seq_one_letter_code
_entity_poly.pdbx_strand_id
1 'polypeptide(L)'
;MSIAGEIVVGLVILVGLAGIVVQVLPGNTLVGGAILVWAIMTGGTTAWVCFAVAATFIVAAEGGQLLLAGRHMRRADVPWSTLAWGGLLGVVGFFVIPVVGLFIGFVLAVFVAELLRRRDRRAAWRATVAALQATGITIVVQLLGGLLATAAWGVGLALT
;
A
#
# COMPACT_ATOMS: atom_id res chain seq x y z
N MET A 1 -28.32 -4.25 5.42
CA MET A 1 -27.57 -5.45 5.88
C MET A 1 -27.87 -5.68 7.36
N SER A 2 -27.53 -6.82 7.96
CA SER A 2 -27.68 -7.00 9.41
C SER A 2 -26.48 -6.40 10.17
N ILE A 3 -26.68 -6.06 11.45
CA ILE A 3 -25.62 -5.52 12.33
C ILE A 3 -24.38 -6.44 12.37
N ALA A 4 -24.60 -7.75 12.43
CA ALA A 4 -23.50 -8.72 12.39
C ALA A 4 -22.69 -8.63 11.09
N GLY A 5 -23.35 -8.40 9.96
CA GLY A 5 -22.67 -8.16 8.68
C GLY A 5 -21.84 -6.87 8.69
N GLU A 6 -22.32 -5.82 9.37
CA GLU A 6 -21.64 -4.52 9.42
C GLU A 6 -20.38 -4.61 10.27
N ILE A 7 -20.44 -5.37 11.37
CA ILE A 7 -19.27 -5.69 12.19
C ILE A 7 -18.24 -6.45 11.37
N VAL A 8 -18.65 -7.44 10.57
CA VAL A 8 -17.74 -8.18 9.70
C VAL A 8 -17.08 -7.26 8.66
N VAL A 9 -17.85 -6.39 8.01
CA VAL A 9 -17.31 -5.39 7.08
C VAL A 9 -16.29 -4.49 7.77
N GLY A 10 -16.61 -3.97 8.96
CA GLY A 10 -15.69 -3.16 9.76
C GLY A 10 -14.39 -3.90 10.09
N LEU A 11 -14.47 -5.17 10.48
CA LEU A 11 -13.29 -6.00 10.74
C LEU A 11 -12.44 -6.21 9.47
N VAL A 12 -13.06 -6.46 8.32
CA VAL A 12 -12.34 -6.60 7.04
C VAL A 12 -11.66 -5.28 6.65
N ILE A 13 -12.32 -4.14 6.87
CA ILE A 13 -11.72 -2.82 6.65
C ILE A 13 -10.51 -2.62 7.57
N LEU A 14 -10.61 -2.97 8.87
CA LEU A 14 -9.49 -2.88 9.80
C LEU A 14 -8.31 -3.76 9.38
N VAL A 15 -8.58 -4.99 8.91
CA VAL A 15 -7.56 -5.88 8.34
C VAL A 15 -6.95 -5.28 7.08
N GLY A 16 -7.76 -4.67 6.20
CA GLY A 16 -7.29 -3.96 5.02
C GLY A 16 -6.35 -2.80 5.38
N LEU A 17 -6.74 -1.94 6.33
CA LEU A 17 -5.93 -0.84 6.83
C LEU A 17 -4.61 -1.33 7.46
N ALA A 18 -4.67 -2.37 8.30
CA ALA A 18 -3.47 -3.01 8.84
C ALA A 18 -2.58 -3.54 7.71
N GLY A 19 -3.17 -4.16 6.69
CA GLY A 19 -2.51 -4.63 5.46
C GLY A 19 -1.73 -3.55 4.73
N ILE A 20 -2.24 -2.31 4.69
CA ILE A 20 -1.53 -1.14 4.12
C ILE A 20 -0.27 -0.83 4.95
N VAL A 21 -0.38 -0.85 6.29
CA VAL A 21 0.76 -0.58 7.18
C VAL A 21 1.83 -1.66 7.05
N VAL A 22 1.43 -2.93 7.04
CA VAL A 22 2.37 -4.06 7.00
C VAL A 22 2.86 -4.39 5.58
N GLN A 23 2.27 -3.81 4.54
CA GLN A 23 2.57 -4.05 3.11
C GLN A 23 2.53 -5.51 2.65
N VAL A 24 1.86 -6.39 3.40
CA VAL A 24 1.74 -7.82 3.04
C VAL A 24 0.52 -8.05 2.13
N LEU A 25 -0.55 -7.30 2.36
CA LEU A 25 -1.84 -7.47 1.71
C LEU A 25 -2.18 -6.25 0.85
N PRO A 26 -2.91 -6.43 -0.26
CA PRO A 26 -3.44 -5.33 -1.06
C PRO A 26 -4.55 -4.61 -0.28
N GLY A 27 -4.17 -3.81 0.71
CA GLY A 27 -5.05 -3.29 1.75
C GLY A 27 -6.18 -2.43 1.22
N ASN A 28 -5.90 -1.52 0.27
CA ASN A 28 -6.93 -0.73 -0.40
C ASN A 28 -7.92 -1.58 -1.21
N THR A 29 -7.48 -2.70 -1.78
CA THR A 29 -8.38 -3.64 -2.49
C THR A 29 -9.30 -4.35 -1.51
N LEU A 30 -8.79 -4.73 -0.34
CA LEU A 30 -9.60 -5.29 0.76
C LEU A 30 -10.61 -4.29 1.30
N VAL A 31 -10.20 -3.04 1.57
CA VAL A 31 -11.10 -1.97 2.02
C VAL A 31 -12.19 -1.72 0.98
N GLY A 32 -11.82 -1.53 -0.30
CA GLY A 32 -12.77 -1.31 -1.39
C GLY A 32 -13.74 -2.48 -1.58
N GLY A 33 -13.24 -3.73 -1.50
CA GLY A 33 -14.05 -4.93 -1.59
C GLY A 33 -15.05 -5.06 -0.45
N ALA A 34 -14.64 -4.75 0.78
CA ALA A 34 -15.54 -4.76 1.94
C ALA A 34 -16.67 -3.74 1.80
N ILE A 35 -16.35 -2.51 1.37
CA ILE A 35 -17.35 -1.45 1.16
C ILE A 35 -18.27 -1.80 -0.02
N LEU A 36 -17.76 -2.44 -1.08
CA LEU A 36 -18.59 -2.90 -2.19
C LEU A 36 -19.60 -3.97 -1.74
N VAL A 37 -19.14 -4.97 -0.98
CA VAL A 37 -20.03 -6.01 -0.43
C VAL A 37 -21.10 -5.39 0.45
N TRP A 38 -20.72 -4.44 1.32
CA TRP A 38 -21.68 -3.66 2.10
C TRP A 38 -22.69 -2.93 1.21
N ALA A 39 -22.25 -2.24 0.16
CA ALA A 39 -23.14 -1.49 -0.73
C ALA A 39 -24.14 -2.39 -1.47
N ILE A 40 -23.70 -3.57 -1.92
CA ILE A 40 -24.56 -4.57 -2.57
C ILE A 40 -25.62 -5.11 -1.57
N MET A 41 -25.21 -5.41 -0.34
CA MET A 41 -26.07 -6.02 0.68
C MET A 41 -27.02 -5.03 1.36
N THR A 42 -26.61 -3.75 1.47
CA THR A 42 -27.47 -2.69 2.01
C THR A 42 -28.42 -2.17 0.94
N GLY A 43 -27.95 -2.02 -0.30
CA GLY A 43 -28.75 -1.52 -1.41
C GLY A 43 -29.14 -0.04 -1.25
N GLY A 44 -29.82 0.49 -2.26
CA GLY A 44 -30.28 1.88 -2.29
C GLY A 44 -29.22 2.91 -2.70
N THR A 45 -29.68 4.09 -3.09
CA THR A 45 -28.83 5.14 -3.68
C THR A 45 -27.71 5.59 -2.74
N THR A 46 -28.00 5.75 -1.45
CA THR A 46 -27.03 6.19 -0.43
C THR A 46 -25.82 5.26 -0.35
N ALA A 47 -26.04 3.94 -0.30
CA ALA A 47 -24.97 2.96 -0.17
C ALA A 47 -24.06 2.95 -1.41
N TRP A 48 -24.64 3.08 -2.60
CA TRP A 48 -23.88 3.17 -3.86
C TRP A 48 -23.11 4.47 -4.01
N VAL A 49 -23.67 5.61 -3.56
CA VAL A 49 -22.93 6.89 -3.53
C VAL A 49 -21.74 6.81 -2.59
N CYS A 50 -21.90 6.23 -1.39
CA CYS A 50 -20.79 6.01 -0.46
C CYS A 50 -19.69 5.13 -1.07
N PHE A 51 -20.07 4.05 -1.76
CA PHE A 51 -19.10 3.23 -2.48
C PHE A 51 -18.38 4.00 -3.59
N ALA A 52 -19.09 4.79 -4.40
CA ALA A 52 -18.48 5.59 -5.47
C ALA A 52 -17.45 6.60 -4.91
N VAL A 53 -17.77 7.25 -3.79
CA VAL A 53 -16.85 8.15 -3.08
C VAL A 53 -15.62 7.39 -2.58
N ALA A 54 -15.82 6.25 -1.91
CA ALA A 54 -14.73 5.41 -1.41
C ALA A 54 -13.82 4.90 -2.54
N ALA A 55 -14.40 4.42 -3.63
CA ALA A 55 -13.68 3.96 -4.81
C ALA A 55 -12.86 5.08 -5.46
N THR A 56 -13.38 6.31 -5.48
CA THR A 56 -12.66 7.48 -6.00
C THR A 56 -11.40 7.76 -5.19
N PHE A 57 -11.47 7.73 -3.85
CA PHE A 57 -10.29 7.92 -3.00
C PHE A 57 -9.25 6.82 -3.18
N ILE A 58 -9.69 5.57 -3.27
CA ILE A 58 -8.79 4.43 -3.51
C ILE A 58 -8.10 4.56 -4.87
N VAL A 59 -8.86 4.79 -5.94
CA VAL A 59 -8.31 4.94 -7.30
C VAL A 59 -7.38 6.15 -7.39
N ALA A 60 -7.69 7.25 -6.70
CA ALA A 60 -6.80 8.40 -6.64
C ALA A 60 -5.47 8.09 -5.93
N ALA A 61 -5.51 7.34 -4.83
CA ALA A 61 -4.31 6.92 -4.10
C ALA A 61 -3.42 5.98 -4.94
N GLU A 62 -4.01 4.96 -5.57
CA GLU A 62 -3.31 4.01 -6.45
C GLU A 62 -2.79 4.69 -7.73
N GLY A 63 -3.65 5.49 -8.38
CA GLY A 63 -3.31 6.22 -9.59
C GLY A 63 -2.20 7.25 -9.38
N GLY A 64 -2.17 7.90 -8.22
CA GLY A 64 -1.09 8.79 -7.83
C GLY A 64 0.27 8.09 -7.84
N GLN A 65 0.34 6.86 -7.32
CA GLN A 65 1.58 6.09 -7.29
C GLN A 65 2.01 5.64 -8.69
N LEU A 66 1.07 5.19 -9.51
CA LEU A 66 1.35 4.80 -10.90
C LEU A 66 1.86 5.99 -11.74
N LEU A 67 1.27 7.16 -11.57
CA LEU A 67 1.71 8.38 -12.26
C LEU A 67 3.08 8.86 -11.78
N LEU A 68 3.34 8.79 -10.48
CA LEU A 68 4.63 9.17 -9.91
C LEU A 68 5.74 8.20 -10.33
N ALA A 69 5.50 6.88 -10.21
CA ALA A 69 6.43 5.85 -10.64
C ALA A 69 6.68 5.91 -12.15
N GLY A 70 5.62 6.04 -12.95
CA GLY A 70 5.72 6.16 -14.41
C GLY A 70 6.50 7.40 -14.86
N ARG A 71 6.32 8.55 -14.18
CA ARG A 71 7.09 9.77 -14.45
C ARG A 71 8.55 9.66 -14.01
N HIS A 72 8.83 8.98 -12.90
CA HIS A 72 10.19 8.78 -12.40
C HIS A 72 10.98 7.81 -13.31
N MET A 73 10.38 6.67 -13.68
CA MET A 73 11.00 5.68 -14.57
C MET A 73 11.29 6.25 -15.97
N ARG A 74 10.36 7.04 -16.54
CA ARG A 74 10.56 7.68 -17.85
C ARG A 74 11.67 8.75 -17.86
N ARG A 75 12.03 9.31 -16.70
CA ARG A 75 13.07 10.35 -16.60
C ARG A 75 14.46 9.80 -16.28
N ALA A 76 14.53 8.57 -15.77
CA ALA A 76 15.77 8.02 -15.26
C ALA A 76 16.54 7.15 -16.27
N ASP A 77 16.00 6.97 -17.50
CA ASP A 77 16.59 6.17 -18.60
C ASP A 77 17.15 4.82 -18.12
N VAL A 78 16.44 4.22 -17.15
CA VAL A 78 16.92 3.03 -16.45
C VAL A 78 16.72 1.83 -17.37
N PRO A 79 17.79 1.07 -17.67
CA PRO A 79 17.68 -0.12 -18.50
C PRO A 79 16.62 -1.08 -17.97
N TRP A 80 15.84 -1.68 -18.86
CA TRP A 80 14.81 -2.67 -18.51
C TRP A 80 15.35 -3.83 -17.66
N SER A 81 16.63 -4.17 -17.83
CA SER A 81 17.33 -5.15 -17.03
C SER A 81 17.45 -4.74 -15.56
N THR A 82 17.72 -3.46 -15.26
CA THR A 82 17.80 -2.94 -13.88
C THR A 82 16.42 -2.93 -13.21
N LEU A 83 15.37 -2.64 -13.97
CA LEU A 83 13.98 -2.75 -13.52
C LEU A 83 13.56 -4.21 -13.26
N ALA A 84 13.96 -5.13 -14.14
CA ALA A 84 13.72 -6.56 -13.97
C ALA A 84 14.46 -7.12 -12.75
N TRP A 85 15.74 -6.76 -12.56
CA TRP A 85 16.51 -7.15 -11.39
C TRP A 85 15.97 -6.52 -10.10
N GLY A 86 15.56 -5.24 -10.13
CA GLY A 86 14.93 -4.56 -9.01
C GLY A 86 13.59 -5.18 -8.63
N GLY A 87 12.75 -5.53 -9.61
CA GLY A 87 11.50 -6.25 -9.40
C GLY A 87 11.72 -7.66 -8.87
N LEU A 88 12.65 -8.42 -9.46
CA LEU A 88 12.99 -9.78 -9.02
C LEU A 88 13.55 -9.79 -7.59
N LEU A 89 14.47 -8.88 -7.27
CA LEU A 89 15.00 -8.71 -5.92
C LEU A 89 13.95 -8.19 -4.94
N GLY A 90 12.99 -7.38 -5.40
CA GLY A 90 11.84 -6.95 -4.62
C GLY A 90 10.92 -8.12 -4.25
N VAL A 91 10.61 -8.99 -5.22
CA VAL A 91 9.81 -10.22 -5.00
C VAL A 91 10.55 -11.20 -4.10
N VAL A 92 11.84 -11.44 -4.34
CA VAL A 92 12.66 -12.29 -3.48
C VAL A 92 12.76 -11.69 -2.08
N GLY A 93 12.98 -10.39 -1.95
CA GLY A 93 13.01 -9.68 -0.66
C GLY A 93 11.69 -9.82 0.11
N PHE A 94 10.55 -9.68 -0.58
CA PHE A 94 9.22 -9.86 -0.03
C PHE A 94 9.02 -11.26 0.59
N PHE A 95 9.53 -12.31 -0.06
CA PHE A 95 9.43 -13.70 0.43
C PHE A 95 10.48 -14.06 1.47
N VAL A 96 11.69 -13.50 1.35
CA VAL A 96 12.82 -13.84 2.22
C VAL A 96 12.63 -13.26 3.61
N ILE A 97 11.85 -12.17 3.76
CA ILE A 97 11.70 -11.60 5.08
C ILE A 97 10.29 -11.08 5.42
N PRO A 98 9.53 -11.81 6.28
CA PRO A 98 8.25 -11.34 6.76
C PRO A 98 8.42 -10.20 7.78
N VAL A 99 7.94 -9.03 7.36
CA VAL A 99 7.47 -7.83 8.09
C VAL A 99 8.45 -7.06 8.99
N VAL A 100 9.39 -7.69 9.70
CA VAL A 100 10.37 -6.98 10.57
C VAL A 100 11.82 -7.34 10.23
N GLY A 101 12.08 -8.57 9.81
CA GLY A 101 13.42 -8.94 9.37
C GLY A 101 13.79 -8.29 8.04
N LEU A 102 12.85 -7.84 7.19
CA LEU A 102 13.18 -7.33 5.84
C LEU A 102 13.91 -6.03 5.94
N PHE A 103 13.38 -5.11 6.73
CA PHE A 103 14.00 -3.82 6.96
C PHE A 103 15.34 -4.00 7.69
N ILE A 104 15.39 -4.79 8.76
CA ILE A 104 16.63 -4.98 9.54
C ILE A 104 17.67 -5.78 8.74
N GLY A 105 17.25 -6.87 8.10
CA GLY A 105 18.07 -7.78 7.31
C GLY A 105 18.50 -7.23 5.97
N PHE A 106 17.70 -6.42 5.28
CA PHE A 106 18.10 -5.68 4.08
C PHE A 106 19.09 -4.58 4.42
N VAL A 107 18.84 -3.81 5.49
CA VAL A 107 19.79 -2.79 6.00
C VAL A 107 21.11 -3.46 6.40
N LEU A 108 21.08 -4.57 7.15
CA LEU A 108 22.28 -5.32 7.52
C LEU A 108 22.97 -5.96 6.30
N ALA A 109 22.24 -6.59 5.39
CA ALA A 109 22.82 -7.28 4.24
C ALA A 109 23.46 -6.30 3.25
N VAL A 110 22.80 -5.17 2.96
CA VAL A 110 23.38 -4.11 2.12
C VAL A 110 24.57 -3.45 2.82
N PHE A 111 24.47 -3.17 4.13
CA PHE A 111 25.57 -2.61 4.90
C PHE A 111 26.78 -3.55 4.93
N VAL A 112 26.57 -4.85 5.15
CA VAL A 112 27.65 -5.86 5.21
C VAL A 112 28.21 -6.15 3.81
N ALA A 113 27.36 -6.31 2.80
CA ALA A 113 27.80 -6.55 1.42
C ALA A 113 28.59 -5.37 0.86
N GLU A 114 28.15 -4.12 1.10
CA GLU A 114 28.86 -2.94 0.60
C GLU A 114 30.08 -2.56 1.46
N LEU A 115 30.08 -2.90 2.76
CA LEU A 115 31.26 -2.83 3.63
C LEU A 115 32.35 -3.82 3.20
N LEU A 116 31.94 -5.03 2.79
CA LEU A 116 32.83 -6.06 2.24
C LEU A 116 33.30 -5.73 0.82
N ARG A 117 32.47 -5.04 0.01
CA ARG A 117 32.72 -4.82 -1.42
C ARG A 117 33.38 -3.50 -1.78
N ARG A 118 33.02 -2.38 -1.13
CA ARG A 118 33.51 -1.03 -1.49
C ARG A 118 34.27 -0.31 -0.39
N ARG A 119 34.09 -0.74 0.88
CA ARG A 119 34.52 0.04 2.06
C ARG A 119 33.97 1.48 2.11
N ASP A 120 32.91 1.80 1.35
CA ASP A 120 32.25 3.12 1.38
C ASP A 120 30.79 3.01 1.84
N ARG A 121 30.60 3.15 3.16
CA ARG A 121 29.32 3.07 3.86
C ARG A 121 28.35 4.21 3.52
N ARG A 122 28.85 5.35 3.01
CA ARG A 122 28.02 6.57 2.87
C ARG A 122 27.10 6.52 1.66
N ALA A 123 27.54 5.94 0.54
CA ALA A 123 26.73 5.80 -0.66
C ALA A 123 25.57 4.80 -0.45
N ALA A 124 25.86 3.64 0.16
CA ALA A 124 24.85 2.63 0.50
C ALA A 124 23.78 3.18 1.44
N TRP A 125 24.18 3.89 2.49
CA TRP A 125 23.25 4.48 3.46
C TRP A 125 22.29 5.48 2.83
N ARG A 126 22.77 6.33 1.91
CA ARG A 126 21.91 7.30 1.20
C ARG A 126 20.87 6.61 0.33
N ALA A 127 21.24 5.55 -0.38
CA ALA A 127 20.30 4.77 -1.18
C ALA A 127 19.24 4.09 -0.31
N THR A 128 19.63 3.53 0.84
CA THR A 128 18.71 2.94 1.81
C THR A 128 17.73 3.97 2.37
N VAL A 129 18.21 5.14 2.79
CA VAL A 129 17.32 6.21 3.30
C VAL A 129 16.34 6.68 2.24
N ALA A 130 16.77 6.84 0.99
CA ALA A 130 15.89 7.23 -0.11
C ALA A 130 14.79 6.19 -0.36
N ALA A 131 15.14 4.89 -0.34
CA ALA A 131 14.17 3.81 -0.46
C ALA A 131 13.18 3.80 0.72
N LEU A 132 13.65 3.97 1.96
CA LEU A 132 12.80 4.05 3.14
C LEU A 132 11.83 5.23 3.07
N GLN A 133 12.29 6.40 2.62
CA GLN A 133 11.44 7.57 2.45
C GLN A 133 10.37 7.36 1.38
N ALA A 134 10.74 6.78 0.22
CA ALA A 134 9.80 6.47 -0.84
C ALA A 134 8.71 5.49 -0.35
N THR A 135 9.12 4.44 0.37
CA THR A 135 8.20 3.47 0.96
C THR A 135 7.29 4.11 2.02
N GLY A 136 7.82 4.99 2.87
CA GLY A 136 7.03 5.72 3.86
C GLY A 136 5.97 6.63 3.24
N ILE A 137 6.32 7.36 2.19
CA ILE A 137 5.38 8.21 1.44
C ILE A 137 4.28 7.36 0.81
N THR A 138 4.64 6.21 0.22
CA THR A 138 3.70 5.24 -0.35
C THR A 138 2.69 4.74 0.68
N ILE A 139 3.13 4.41 1.89
CA ILE A 139 2.24 3.98 2.99
C ILE A 139 1.26 5.09 3.37
N VAL A 140 1.75 6.33 3.56
CA VAL A 140 0.90 7.46 3.97
C VAL A 140 -0.18 7.73 2.92
N VAL A 141 0.17 7.72 1.63
CA VAL A 141 -0.79 7.94 0.55
C VAL A 141 -1.86 6.85 0.52
N GLN A 142 -1.48 5.57 0.64
CA GLN A 142 -2.45 4.47 0.68
C GLN A 142 -3.33 4.54 1.92
N LEU A 143 -2.76 4.81 3.09
CA LEU A 143 -3.51 4.94 4.34
C LEU A 143 -4.53 6.06 4.27
N LEU A 144 -4.16 7.22 3.71
CA LEU A 144 -5.09 8.32 3.51
C LEU A 144 -6.26 7.90 2.62
N GLY A 145 -5.99 7.22 1.49
CA GLY A 145 -7.03 6.67 0.61
C GLY A 145 -7.96 5.70 1.33
N GLY A 146 -7.40 4.73 2.06
CA GLY A 146 -8.15 3.74 2.84
C GLY A 146 -8.95 4.35 3.99
N LEU A 147 -8.41 5.34 4.70
CA LEU A 147 -9.09 6.04 5.81
C LEU A 147 -10.24 6.90 5.29
N LEU A 148 -10.06 7.62 4.17
CA LEU A 148 -11.13 8.41 3.55
C LEU A 148 -12.25 7.51 3.01
N ALA A 149 -11.90 6.36 2.42
CA ALA A 149 -12.87 5.35 2.03
C ALA A 149 -13.64 4.80 3.24
N THR A 150 -12.94 4.51 4.34
CA THR A 150 -13.55 4.06 5.60
C THR A 150 -14.49 5.11 6.19
N ALA A 151 -14.10 6.39 6.15
CA ALA A 151 -14.95 7.50 6.60
C ALA A 151 -16.22 7.62 5.75
N ALA A 152 -16.11 7.49 4.42
CA ALA A 152 -17.27 7.49 3.53
C ALA A 152 -18.25 6.34 3.83
N TRP A 153 -17.71 5.15 4.14
CA TRP A 153 -18.51 4.02 4.61
C TRP A 153 -19.19 4.31 5.96
N GLY A 154 -18.46 4.86 6.94
CA GLY A 154 -19.02 5.21 8.25
C GLY A 154 -20.15 6.24 8.18
N VAL A 155 -20.04 7.22 7.27
CA VAL A 155 -21.14 8.16 6.98
C VAL A 155 -22.31 7.43 6.33
N GLY A 156 -22.06 6.53 5.38
CA GLY A 156 -23.10 5.71 4.76
C GLY A 156 -23.88 4.87 5.78
N LEU A 157 -23.15 4.22 6.69
CA LEU A 157 -23.71 3.44 7.80
C LEU A 157 -24.62 4.28 8.71
N ALA A 158 -24.27 5.55 8.96
CA ALA A 158 -25.10 6.43 9.78
C ALA A 158 -26.37 6.93 9.06
N LEU A 159 -26.43 6.81 7.73
CA LEU A 159 -27.51 7.33 6.89
C LEU A 159 -28.45 6.24 6.34
N THR A 160 -28.16 4.96 6.59
CA THR A 160 -28.94 3.79 6.12
C THR A 160 -29.38 2.93 7.28
#